data_AF-A0AAU0UJ64-F1
#
_entry.id   AF-A0AAU0UJ64-F1
#
_cell.length_a   1.000
_cell.length_b   1.000
_cell.length_c   1.000
_cell.angle_alpha   90.00
_cell.angle_beta   90.00
_cell.angle_gamma   90.00
#
_symmetry.space_group_name_H-M   'P 1'
#
loop_
_entity.id
_entity.type
_entity.pdbx_description
1 polymer ?
#
loop_
_entity_poly.entity_id
_entity_poly.type
_entity_poly.pdbx_seq_one_letter_code
_entity_poly.pdbx_strand_id
1 'polypeptide(L)'
;MKSLGQYQQAQLPKIRQIIVMGLVLAGIAVIFGQFSVAMGIAAGVPVSVINYYLMVSAIDSAATAEGETTQTFFMRRFLYRTLITFTTLFLSLLGGVQFMLGMAVGLSLQMLVHLLEGISLIFYKRG
;
A
#
# COMPACT_ATOMS: atom_id res chain seq x y z
N MET A 1 21.39 2.99 -17.61
CA MET A 1 20.92 1.86 -16.78
C MET A 1 21.18 2.17 -15.32
N LYS A 2 20.19 2.71 -14.58
CA LYS A 2 20.30 2.83 -13.12
C LYS A 2 20.20 1.41 -12.55
N SER A 3 21.26 0.96 -11.88
CA SER A 3 21.32 -0.34 -11.20
C SER A 3 20.06 -0.57 -10.34
N LEU A 4 19.48 -1.76 -10.42
CA LEU A 4 18.34 -2.22 -9.60
C LEU A 4 18.48 -1.87 -8.10
N GLY A 5 19.72 -1.71 -7.61
CA GLY A 5 20.01 -1.26 -6.25
C GLY A 5 19.58 0.17 -5.91
N GLN A 6 19.54 1.11 -6.88
CA GLN A 6 19.12 2.50 -6.61
C GLN A 6 17.59 2.63 -6.41
N TYR A 7 16.79 1.83 -7.13
CA TYR A 7 15.34 1.81 -6.93
C TYR A 7 14.96 1.12 -5.62
N GLN A 8 15.66 0.03 -5.27
CA GLN A 8 15.45 -0.68 -4.02
C GLN A 8 15.79 0.17 -2.79
N GLN A 9 16.85 1.00 -2.87
CA GLN A 9 17.22 1.94 -1.80
C GLN A 9 16.19 3.07 -1.60
N ALA A 10 15.52 3.54 -2.66
CA ALA A 10 14.45 4.54 -2.55
C ALA A 10 13.12 3.96 -2.05
N GLN A 11 12.93 2.64 -2.08
CA GLN A 11 11.67 1.95 -1.71
C GLN A 11 11.62 1.49 -0.26
N LEU A 12 12.77 1.10 0.31
CA LEU A 12 12.91 0.74 1.72
C LEU A 12 12.30 1.76 2.71
N PRO A 13 12.46 3.09 2.54
CA PRO A 13 11.83 4.04 3.45
C PRO A 13 10.30 4.00 3.39
N LYS A 14 9.69 3.68 2.24
CA LYS A 14 8.24 3.68 2.07
C LYS A 14 7.56 2.50 2.74
N ILE A 15 8.15 1.31 2.57
CA ILE A 15 7.66 0.10 3.25
C ILE A 15 7.77 0.29 4.77
N ARG A 16 8.88 0.87 5.25
CA ARG A 16 9.03 1.20 6.66
C ARG A 16 7.95 2.17 7.14
N GLN A 17 7.63 3.21 6.37
CA GLN A 17 6.55 4.14 6.72
C GLN A 17 5.18 3.47 6.78
N ILE A 18 4.84 2.59 5.80
CA ILE A 18 3.59 1.83 5.81
C ILE A 18 3.49 0.96 7.07
N ILE A 19 4.57 0.25 7.43
CA ILE A 19 4.60 -0.61 8.61
C ILE A 19 4.47 0.23 9.89
N VAL A 20 5.22 1.32 10.01
CA VAL A 20 5.17 2.18 11.20
C VAL A 20 3.80 2.82 11.36
N MET A 21 3.21 3.38 10.30
CA MET A 21 1.86 3.94 10.36
C MET A 21 0.82 2.87 10.70
N GLY A 22 0.94 1.67 10.12
CA GLY A 22 0.06 0.55 10.44
C GLY A 22 0.13 0.14 11.91
N LEU A 23 1.34 0.05 12.47
CA LEU A 23 1.54 -0.23 13.90
C LEU A 23 0.97 0.87 14.80
N VAL A 24 1.15 2.14 14.42
CA VAL A 24 0.60 3.28 15.18
C VAL A 24 -0.93 3.23 15.17
N LEU A 25 -1.56 3.04 14.01
CA LEU A 25 -3.03 2.96 13.91
C LEU A 25 -3.59 1.72 14.61
N ALA A 26 -2.92 0.57 14.50
CA ALA A 26 -3.30 -0.63 15.23
C ALA A 26 -3.17 -0.43 16.75
N GLY A 27 -2.09 0.20 17.21
CA GLY A 27 -1.89 0.55 18.62
C GLY A 27 -2.97 1.49 19.16
N ILE A 28 -3.34 2.51 18.39
CA ILE A 28 -4.46 3.40 18.72
C ILE A 28 -5.76 2.58 18.86
N ALA A 29 -6.07 1.70 17.90
CA ALA A 29 -7.26 0.86 17.99
C ALA A 29 -7.27 -0.03 19.24
N VAL A 30 -6.12 -0.58 19.65
CA VAL A 30 -5.99 -1.34 20.91
C VAL A 30 -6.26 -0.48 22.13
N ILE A 31 -5.74 0.76 22.18
CA ILE A 31 -5.97 1.69 23.30
C ILE A 31 -7.46 2.00 23.46
N PHE A 32 -8.21 2.09 22.36
CA PHE A 32 -9.67 2.29 22.36
C PHE A 32 -10.49 0.99 22.55
N GLY A 33 -9.84 -0.14 22.84
CA GLY A 33 -10.49 -1.44 23.06
C GLY A 33 -11.03 -2.11 21.78
N GLN A 34 -10.66 -1.61 20.61
CA GLN A 34 -11.12 -2.10 19.30
C GLN A 34 -10.17 -3.18 18.75
N PHE A 35 -10.04 -4.30 19.46
CA PHE A 35 -9.11 -5.38 19.10
C PHE A 35 -9.36 -5.97 17.70
N SER A 36 -10.63 -6.14 17.31
CA SER A 36 -10.99 -6.63 15.96
C SER A 36 -10.51 -5.68 14.86
N VAL A 37 -10.59 -4.36 15.08
CA VAL A 37 -10.08 -3.35 14.15
C VAL A 37 -8.55 -3.41 14.09
N ALA A 38 -7.87 -3.49 15.24
CA ALA A 38 -6.42 -3.59 15.30
C ALA A 38 -5.89 -4.82 14.54
N MET A 39 -6.55 -5.98 14.71
CA MET A 39 -6.23 -7.20 13.97
C MET A 39 -6.44 -7.02 12.47
N GLY A 40 -7.54 -6.35 12.07
CA GLY A 40 -7.78 -6.00 10.68
C GLY A 40 -6.68 -5.12 10.10
N ILE A 41 -6.24 -4.08 10.83
CA ILE A 41 -5.15 -3.22 10.40
C ILE A 41 -3.86 -4.03 10.26
N ALA A 42 -3.52 -4.86 11.26
CA ALA A 42 -2.32 -5.69 11.25
C ALA A 42 -2.31 -6.68 10.07
N ALA A 43 -3.45 -7.27 9.73
CA ALA A 43 -3.60 -8.14 8.56
C ALA A 43 -3.60 -7.37 7.23
N GLY A 44 -4.07 -6.12 7.21
CA GLY A 44 -4.10 -5.28 6.02
C GLY A 44 -2.73 -4.73 5.62
N VAL A 45 -1.82 -4.51 6.57
CA VAL A 45 -0.45 -4.04 6.33
C VAL A 45 0.33 -4.94 5.36
N PRO A 46 0.48 -6.27 5.57
CA PRO A 46 1.23 -7.12 4.64
C PRO A 46 0.62 -7.14 3.24
N VAL A 47 -0.71 -7.09 3.12
CA VAL A 47 -1.40 -7.00 1.82
C VAL A 47 -1.07 -5.68 1.12
N SER A 48 -1.00 -4.58 1.87
CA SER A 48 -0.59 -3.27 1.36
C SER A 48 0.85 -3.26 0.86
N VAL A 49 1.75 -3.95 1.57
CA VAL A 49 3.15 -4.11 1.16
C VAL A 49 3.24 -4.91 -0.13
N ILE A 50 2.48 -6.01 -0.27
CA ILE A 50 2.42 -6.79 -1.51
C ILE A 50 1.90 -5.93 -2.67
N ASN A 51 0.81 -5.18 -2.45
CA ASN A 51 0.26 -4.27 -3.44
C ASN A 51 1.27 -3.17 -3.85
N TYR A 52 2.07 -2.68 -2.92
CA TYR A 52 3.14 -1.74 -3.19
C TYR A 52 4.23 -2.36 -4.09
N TYR A 53 4.69 -3.58 -3.81
CA TYR A 53 5.64 -4.29 -4.67
C TYR A 53 5.10 -4.54 -6.08
N LEU A 54 3.83 -4.91 -6.20
CA LEU A 54 3.18 -5.09 -7.51
C LEU A 54 3.14 -3.77 -8.30
N MET A 55 2.88 -2.65 -7.64
CA MET A 55 2.86 -1.33 -8.28
C MET A 55 4.25 -0.87 -8.70
N VAL A 56 5.26 -1.03 -7.84
CA VAL A 56 6.65 -0.68 -8.16
C VAL A 56 7.16 -1.49 -9.34
N SER A 57 6.94 -2.82 -9.31
CA SER A 57 7.35 -3.67 -10.44
C SER A 57 6.63 -3.29 -11.73
N ALA A 58 5.39 -2.75 -11.67
CA ALA A 58 4.69 -2.18 -12.82
C ALA A 58 5.40 -0.95 -13.38
N ILE A 59 5.80 -0.02 -12.52
CA ILE A 59 6.50 1.21 -12.91
C ILE A 59 7.85 0.88 -13.54
N ASP A 60 8.59 -0.07 -12.95
CA ASP A 60 9.92 -0.45 -13.45
C ASP A 60 9.83 -1.15 -14.81
N SER A 61 8.88 -2.07 -14.98
CA SER A 61 8.60 -2.69 -16.29
C SER A 61 8.14 -1.68 -17.35
N ALA A 62 7.34 -0.68 -16.95
CA ALA A 62 6.87 0.39 -17.84
C ALA A 62 8.00 1.35 -18.25
N ALA A 63 8.98 1.61 -17.38
CA ALA A 63 10.13 2.44 -17.70
C ALA A 63 11.08 1.77 -18.72
N THR A 64 11.04 0.43 -18.82
CA THR A 64 11.88 -0.34 -19.76
C THR A 64 11.18 -0.75 -21.06
N ALA A 65 9.86 -0.58 -21.17
CA ALA A 65 9.08 -1.03 -22.32
C ALA A 65 8.70 0.15 -23.25
N GLU A 66 9.18 0.14 -24.48
CA GLU A 66 8.75 1.08 -25.54
C GLU A 66 7.37 0.63 -26.11
N GLY A 67 6.34 1.50 -26.03
CA GLY A 67 5.09 1.36 -26.80
C GLY A 67 3.83 0.85 -26.09
N GLU A 68 2.76 0.66 -26.89
CA GLU A 68 1.36 0.30 -26.57
C GLU A 68 1.19 -0.91 -25.61
N THR A 69 2.19 -1.78 -25.55
CA THR A 69 2.25 -2.92 -24.63
C THR A 69 2.29 -2.52 -23.15
N THR A 70 2.81 -1.32 -22.85
CA THR A 70 2.91 -0.78 -21.49
C THR A 70 1.54 -0.53 -20.86
N GLN A 71 0.57 -0.03 -21.64
CA GLN A 71 -0.78 0.25 -21.15
C GLN A 71 -1.51 -1.05 -20.77
N THR A 72 -1.42 -2.09 -21.60
CA THR A 72 -2.04 -3.39 -21.33
C THR A 72 -1.40 -4.09 -20.13
N PHE A 73 -0.08 -3.98 -19.96
CA PHE A 73 0.62 -4.50 -18.77
C PHE A 73 0.20 -3.79 -17.49
N PHE A 74 0.10 -2.45 -17.53
CA PHE A 74 -0.36 -1.66 -16.40
C PHE A 74 -1.81 -2.00 -16.04
N MET A 75 -2.68 -2.12 -17.05
CA MET A 75 -4.08 -2.50 -16.89
C MET A 75 -4.23 -3.88 -16.22
N ARG A 76 -3.49 -4.90 -16.68
CA ARG A 76 -3.51 -6.24 -16.07
C ARG A 76 -3.08 -6.21 -14.60
N ARG A 77 -1.99 -5.52 -14.26
CA ARG A 77 -1.52 -5.40 -12.86
C ARG A 77 -2.48 -4.61 -11.99
N PHE A 78 -3.10 -3.55 -12.51
CA PHE A 78 -4.16 -2.84 -11.82
C PHE A 78 -5.35 -3.75 -11.54
N LEU A 79 -5.74 -4.59 -12.51
CA LEU A 79 -6.79 -5.59 -12.35
C LEU A 79 -6.42 -6.61 -11.27
N TYR A 80 -5.19 -7.14 -11.25
CA TYR A 80 -4.73 -8.04 -10.19
C TYR A 80 -4.76 -7.37 -8.80
N ARG A 81 -4.26 -6.14 -8.69
CA ARG A 81 -4.32 -5.36 -7.44
C ARG A 81 -5.76 -5.17 -6.97
N THR A 82 -6.65 -4.83 -7.89
CA THR A 82 -8.07 -4.63 -7.63
C THR A 82 -8.70 -5.94 -7.15
N LEU A 83 -8.45 -7.03 -7.86
CA LEU A 83 -8.95 -8.36 -7.51
C LEU A 83 -8.45 -8.82 -6.14
N ILE A 84 -7.14 -8.69 -5.87
CA ILE A 84 -6.56 -8.98 -4.56
C ILE A 84 -7.26 -8.13 -3.50
N THR A 85 -7.38 -6.82 -3.71
CA THR A 85 -8.02 -5.92 -2.74
C THR A 85 -9.45 -6.34 -2.45
N PHE A 86 -10.27 -6.59 -3.48
CA PHE A 86 -11.66 -7.04 -3.32
C PHE A 86 -11.76 -8.40 -2.66
N THR A 87 -10.96 -9.39 -3.08
CA THR A 87 -10.96 -10.72 -2.46
C THR A 87 -10.56 -10.64 -1.00
N THR A 88 -9.57 -9.82 -0.66
CA THR A 88 -9.15 -9.64 0.73
C THR A 88 -10.23 -8.95 1.55
N LEU A 89 -10.89 -7.93 1.00
CA LEU A 89 -12.01 -7.25 1.65
C LEU A 89 -13.19 -8.21 1.85
N PHE A 90 -13.50 -9.02 0.85
CA PHE A 90 -14.57 -10.02 0.94
C PHE A 90 -14.26 -11.08 1.98
N LEU A 91 -13.03 -11.59 2.03
CA LEU A 91 -12.58 -12.52 3.07
C LEU A 91 -12.62 -11.89 4.46
N SER A 92 -12.37 -10.59 4.56
CA SER A 92 -12.43 -9.87 5.84
C SER A 92 -13.84 -9.77 6.43
N LEU A 93 -14.89 -9.92 5.61
CA LEU A 93 -16.28 -10.01 6.12
C LEU A 93 -16.48 -11.20 7.06
N LEU A 94 -15.71 -12.29 6.90
CA LEU A 94 -15.74 -13.44 7.79
C LEU A 94 -15.26 -13.10 9.22
N GLY A 95 -14.40 -12.09 9.35
CA GLY A 95 -13.94 -11.57 10.64
C GLY A 95 -14.90 -10.53 11.27
N GLY A 96 -16.01 -10.22 10.61
CA GLY A 96 -16.98 -9.21 11.03
C GLY A 96 -16.67 -7.80 10.54
N VAL A 97 -17.65 -6.90 10.69
CA VAL A 97 -17.60 -5.53 10.16
C VAL A 97 -16.42 -4.73 10.72
N GLN A 98 -16.11 -4.88 12.01
CA GLN A 98 -14.97 -4.19 12.65
C GLN A 98 -13.63 -4.63 12.06
N PHE A 99 -13.45 -5.92 11.81
CA PHE A 99 -12.25 -6.44 11.19
C PHE A 99 -12.12 -5.93 9.74
N MET A 100 -13.22 -5.93 8.98
CA MET A 100 -13.25 -5.36 7.63
C MET A 100 -12.85 -3.88 7.61
N LEU A 101 -13.35 -3.07 8.55
CA LEU A 101 -12.96 -1.66 8.67
C LEU A 101 -11.47 -1.52 8.96
N GLY A 102 -10.93 -2.33 9.88
CA GLY A 102 -9.50 -2.37 10.15
C GLY A 102 -8.68 -2.73 8.92
N MET A 103 -9.10 -3.75 8.19
CA MET A 103 -8.48 -4.17 6.92
C MET A 103 -8.49 -3.05 5.88
N ALA A 104 -9.63 -2.37 5.72
CA ALA A 104 -9.75 -1.25 4.80
C ALA A 104 -8.80 -0.10 5.16
N VAL A 105 -8.66 0.22 6.45
CA VAL A 105 -7.68 1.21 6.94
C VAL A 105 -6.26 0.75 6.62
N GLY A 106 -5.92 -0.51 6.92
CA GLY A 106 -4.62 -1.09 6.60
C GLY A 106 -4.28 -0.97 5.11
N LEU A 107 -5.21 -1.38 4.24
CA LEU A 107 -5.08 -1.29 2.78
C LEU A 107 -4.94 0.16 2.27
N SER A 108 -5.56 1.12 2.97
CA SER A 108 -5.51 2.54 2.63
C SER A 108 -4.20 3.23 3.02
N LEU A 109 -3.38 2.62 3.87
CA LEU A 109 -2.08 3.18 4.29
C LEU A 109 -1.16 3.49 3.11
N GLN A 110 -1.18 2.65 2.08
CA GLN A 110 -0.39 2.89 0.88
C GLN A 110 -0.76 4.23 0.21
N MET A 111 -2.06 4.55 0.13
CA MET A 111 -2.52 5.82 -0.44
C MET A 111 -2.13 6.99 0.47
N LEU A 112 -2.25 6.83 1.79
CA LEU A 112 -1.87 7.87 2.76
C LEU A 112 -0.38 8.21 2.69
N VAL A 113 0.49 7.21 2.60
CA VAL A 113 1.94 7.41 2.48
C VAL A 113 2.28 8.19 1.20
N HIS A 114 1.66 7.86 0.07
CA HIS A 114 1.85 8.60 -1.17
C HIS A 114 1.32 10.04 -1.10
N LEU A 115 0.18 10.26 -0.44
CA LEU A 115 -0.37 11.60 -0.22
C LEU A 115 0.57 12.46 0.64
N LEU A 116 1.09 11.89 1.74
CA LEU A 116 2.03 12.59 2.62
C LEU A 116 3.32 13.00 1.90
N GLU A 117 3.85 12.14 1.04
CA GLU A 117 4.99 12.49 0.17
C GLU A 117 4.65 13.62 -0.81
N GLY A 118 3.48 13.57 -1.44
CA GLY A 118 3.02 14.63 -2.35
C GLY A 118 2.91 15.99 -1.64
N ILE A 119 2.36 15.99 -0.43
CA ILE A 119 2.26 17.19 0.40
C ILE A 119 3.64 17.69 0.82
N SER A 120 4.53 16.81 1.30
CA SER A 120 5.86 17.21 1.76
C SER A 120 6.71 17.80 0.62
N LEU A 121 6.60 17.28 -0.60
CA LEU A 121 7.23 17.83 -1.79
C LEU A 121 6.76 19.25 -2.12
N ILE A 122 5.44 19.50 -2.00
CA ILE A 122 4.87 20.83 -2.26
C ILE A 122 5.34 21.83 -1.21
N PHE A 123 5.39 21.44 0.06
CA PHE A 123 5.85 22.32 1.14
C PHE A 123 7.37 22.54 1.10
N TYR A 124 8.17 21.53 0.76
CA TYR A 124 9.63 21.67 0.67
C TYR A 124 10.06 22.58 -0.48
N LYS A 125 9.30 22.63 -1.58
CA LYS A 125 9.59 23.53 -2.72
C LYS A 125 9.18 24.99 -2.47
N ARG A 126 8.57 25.30 -1.31
CA ARG A 126 8.09 26.64 -0.94
C ARG A 126 8.92 27.34 0.14
N GLY A 127 9.91 26.67 0.74
CA GLY A 127 10.88 27.24 1.67
C GLY A 127 12.26 27.36 1.02
#